data_AF-A0A3D2NMQ7-F1
#
_entry.id   AF-A0A3D2NMQ7-F1
#
_cell.length_a   1.000
_cell.length_b   1.000
_cell.length_c   1.000
_cell.angle_alpha   90.00
_cell.angle_beta   90.00
_cell.angle_gamma   90.00
#
_symmetry.space_group_name_H-M   'P 1'
#
loop_
_entity.id
_entity.type
_entity.pdbx_description
1 polymer ?
#
loop_
_entity_poly.entity_id
_entity_poly.type
_entity_poly.pdbx_seq_one_letter_code
_entity_poly.pdbx_strand_id
1 'polypeptide(L)'
;MKIQIADDTVLYPDIFVTCDRQDLQTEMIFRAPTLIVEMLSPSTQSYDRSQKFALYRRLSSLREYLLIDPETRRAEDFLINADGFFVLFDMSESETLELARN
;
A
#
# COMPACT_ATOMS: atom_id res chain seq x y z
N MET A 1 -6.85 0.59 -12.66
CA MET A 1 -7.31 1.53 -11.61
C MET A 1 -6.12 2.34 -11.13
N LYS A 2 -6.29 3.62 -10.76
CA LYS A 2 -5.18 4.50 -10.36
C LYS A 2 -5.51 5.27 -9.09
N ILE A 3 -4.52 5.47 -8.24
CA ILE A 3 -4.64 6.27 -7.01
C ILE A 3 -4.08 7.66 -7.29
N GLN A 4 -4.89 8.69 -7.05
CA GLN A 4 -4.45 10.07 -7.11
C GLN A 4 -3.97 10.50 -5.72
N ILE A 5 -2.69 10.88 -5.63
CA ILE A 5 -2.04 11.34 -4.39
C ILE A 5 -2.13 12.87 -4.26
N ALA A 6 -2.01 13.57 -5.38
CA ALA A 6 -2.13 15.03 -5.52
C ALA A 6 -2.58 15.38 -6.94
N ASP A 7 -2.83 16.66 -7.23
CA ASP A 7 -3.34 17.10 -8.54
C ASP A 7 -2.47 16.64 -9.73
N ASP A 8 -1.15 16.61 -9.55
CA ASP A 8 -0.15 16.22 -10.55
C ASP A 8 0.46 14.81 -10.31
N THR A 9 0.02 14.11 -9.27
CA THR A 9 0.66 12.87 -8.82
C THR A 9 -0.33 11.72 -8.80
N VAL A 10 -0.10 10.75 -9.67
CA VAL A 10 -0.94 9.55 -9.83
C VAL A 10 -0.04 8.32 -9.84
N LEU A 11 -0.41 7.30 -9.06
CA LEU A 11 0.30 6.03 -8.97
C LEU A 11 -0.62 4.85 -9.31
N TYR A 12 0.00 3.76 -9.73
CA TYR A 12 -0.65 2.50 -10.09
C TYR A 12 -0.08 1.42 -9.15
N PRO A 13 -0.82 1.06 -8.08
CA PRO A 13 -0.47 -0.09 -7.27
C PRO A 13 -0.88 -1.39 -7.96
N ASP A 14 -0.30 -2.50 -7.53
CA ASP A 14 -0.76 -3.83 -7.94
C ASP A 14 -2.12 -4.17 -7.30
N ILE A 15 -2.27 -3.92 -5.99
CA ILE A 15 -3.53 -4.11 -5.27
C ILE A 15 -3.75 -2.95 -4.30
N PHE A 16 -5.00 -2.55 -4.11
CA PHE A 16 -5.38 -1.70 -2.99
C PHE A 16 -6.79 -2.03 -2.50
N VAL A 17 -7.09 -1.62 -1.27
CA VAL A 17 -8.42 -1.71 -0.66
C VAL A 17 -8.84 -0.33 -0.21
N THR A 18 -10.09 0.02 -0.46
CA THR A 18 -10.72 1.26 0.00
C THR A 18 -12.10 0.94 0.59
N CYS A 19 -12.44 1.61 1.68
CA CYS A 19 -13.79 1.60 2.25
C CYS A 19 -14.46 2.97 2.12
N ASP A 20 -13.80 3.94 1.46
CA ASP A 20 -14.33 5.28 1.32
C ASP A 20 -15.52 5.31 0.36
N ARG A 21 -16.61 5.96 0.78
CA ARG A 21 -17.85 5.98 0.01
C ARG A 21 -17.69 6.61 -1.36
N GLN A 22 -16.81 7.60 -1.53
CA GLN A 22 -16.61 8.25 -2.84
C GLN A 22 -15.84 7.35 -3.79
N ASP A 23 -14.82 6.65 -3.27
CA ASP A 23 -14.07 5.65 -4.02
C ASP A 23 -14.97 4.48 -4.46
N LEU A 24 -15.97 4.11 -3.67
CA LEU A 24 -16.95 3.07 -4.03
C LEU A 24 -17.97 3.50 -5.11
N GLN A 25 -17.98 4.77 -5.51
CA GLN A 25 -18.85 5.30 -6.58
C GLN A 25 -18.08 5.55 -7.89
N THR A 26 -16.82 5.12 -7.97
CA THR A 26 -15.98 5.31 -9.17
C THR A 26 -15.20 4.05 -9.53
N GLU A 27 -14.90 3.92 -10.82
CA GLU A 27 -14.02 2.86 -11.34
C GLU A 27 -12.69 3.43 -11.88
N MET A 28 -12.54 4.76 -11.86
CA MET A 28 -11.43 5.43 -12.56
C MET A 28 -10.34 5.94 -11.62
N ILE A 29 -10.68 6.81 -10.66
CA ILE A 29 -9.69 7.51 -9.82
C ILE A 29 -10.06 7.35 -8.35
N PHE A 30 -9.18 6.68 -7.62
CA PHE A 30 -9.32 6.43 -6.19
C PHE A 30 -8.43 7.39 -5.40
N ARG A 31 -8.85 7.77 -4.20
CA ARG A 31 -8.17 8.80 -3.39
C ARG A 31 -7.98 8.42 -1.94
N ALA A 32 -8.71 7.43 -1.44
CA ALA A 32 -8.72 7.09 -0.02
C ALA A 32 -8.48 5.59 0.22
N PRO A 33 -7.40 4.99 -0.33
CA PRO A 33 -7.04 3.61 -0.01
C PRO A 33 -6.67 3.49 1.48
N THR A 34 -7.12 2.40 2.10
CA THR A 34 -6.76 2.01 3.46
C THR A 34 -5.56 1.08 3.47
N LEU A 35 -5.49 0.17 2.48
CA LEU A 35 -4.38 -0.75 2.25
C LEU A 35 -3.89 -0.59 0.82
N ILE A 36 -2.57 -0.64 0.63
CA ILE A 36 -1.92 -0.76 -0.67
C ILE A 36 -0.93 -1.92 -0.61
N VAL A 37 -0.89 -2.75 -1.65
CA VAL A 37 0.07 -3.85 -1.81
C VAL A 37 0.85 -3.63 -3.10
N GLU A 38 2.17 -3.80 -3.02
CA GLU A 38 3.07 -3.78 -4.17
C GLU A 38 3.83 -5.10 -4.27
N MET A 39 3.85 -5.65 -5.48
CA MET A 39 4.64 -6.81 -5.86
C MET A 39 6.01 -6.33 -6.34
N LEU A 40 7.04 -6.68 -5.58
CA LEU A 40 8.39 -6.29 -5.93
C LEU A 40 8.90 -7.04 -7.16
N SER A 41 9.65 -6.33 -7.98
CA SER A 41 10.41 -6.88 -9.09
C SER A 41 11.84 -6.34 -9.08
N PRO A 42 12.81 -7.01 -9.74
CA PRO A 42 14.17 -6.50 -9.85
C PRO A 42 14.24 -5.05 -10.39
N SER A 43 13.30 -4.70 -11.27
CA SER A 43 13.26 -3.38 -11.94
C SER A 43 12.61 -2.27 -11.12
N THR A 44 11.66 -2.60 -10.23
CA THR A 44 10.85 -1.60 -9.51
C THR A 44 11.10 -1.58 -8.00
N GLN A 45 11.69 -2.62 -7.43
CA GLN A 45 11.77 -2.79 -5.96
C GLN A 45 12.36 -1.59 -5.22
N SER A 46 13.37 -0.93 -5.81
CA SER A 46 13.98 0.26 -5.21
C SER A 46 12.98 1.42 -5.13
N TYR A 47 12.19 1.62 -6.19
CA TYR A 47 11.17 2.66 -6.24
C TYR A 47 10.00 2.35 -5.30
N ASP A 48 9.50 1.12 -5.31
CA ASP A 48 8.38 0.68 -4.47
C ASP A 48 8.71 0.85 -2.98
N ARG A 49 9.90 0.38 -2.56
CA ARG A 49 10.40 0.50 -1.18
C ARG A 49 10.66 1.94 -0.72
N SER A 50 10.94 2.86 -1.64
CA SER A 50 11.41 4.21 -1.30
C SER A 50 10.42 5.30 -1.72
N GLN A 51 10.56 5.83 -2.93
CA GLN A 51 9.84 7.01 -3.39
C GLN A 51 8.34 6.75 -3.49
N LYS A 52 7.92 5.58 -3.98
CA LYS A 52 6.50 5.22 -4.09
C LYS A 52 5.85 5.18 -2.71
N PHE A 53 6.48 4.50 -1.75
CA PHE A 53 6.01 4.50 -0.37
C PHE A 53 6.00 5.90 0.25
N ALA A 54 7.02 6.73 0.00
CA ALA A 54 7.04 8.11 0.48
C ALA A 54 5.88 8.97 -0.07
N LEU A 55 5.43 8.70 -1.30
CA LEU A 55 4.25 9.36 -1.88
C LEU A 55 2.97 8.83 -1.24
N TYR A 56 2.80 7.51 -1.14
CA TYR A 56 1.60 6.91 -0.54
C TYR A 56 1.38 7.34 0.91
N ARG A 57 2.44 7.51 1.71
CA ARG A 57 2.35 7.99 3.10
C ARG A 57 1.76 9.40 3.25
N ARG A 58 1.57 10.14 2.16
CA ARG A 58 0.85 11.43 2.18
C ARG A 58 -0.66 11.27 2.25
N LEU A 59 -1.18 10.08 1.92
CA LEU A 59 -2.60 9.77 2.00
C LEU A 59 -2.99 9.57 3.46
N SER A 60 -3.83 10.47 3.97
CA SER A 60 -4.34 10.39 5.35
C SER A 60 -5.19 9.14 5.63
N SER A 61 -5.71 8.49 4.59
CA SER A 61 -6.49 7.25 4.67
C SER A 61 -5.62 6.01 4.82
N LEU A 62 -4.36 6.06 4.37
CA LEU A 62 -3.51 4.87 4.34
C LEU A 62 -3.22 4.42 5.78
N ARG A 63 -3.45 3.15 6.02
CA ARG A 63 -3.16 2.49 7.30
C ARG A 63 -2.11 1.41 7.16
N GLU A 64 -2.03 0.79 6.00
CA GLU A 64 -1.23 -0.41 5.80
C GLU A 64 -0.61 -0.43 4.40
N TYR A 65 0.66 -0.82 4.32
CA TYR A 65 1.40 -0.90 3.08
C TYR A 65 2.21 -2.19 3.05
N LEU A 66 1.83 -3.13 2.19
CA LEU A 66 2.45 -4.45 2.11
C LEU A 66 3.37 -4.52 0.90
N LEU A 67 4.60 -4.99 1.12
CA LEU A 67 5.52 -5.37 0.07
C LEU A 67 5.61 -6.90 0.00
N ILE A 68 5.39 -7.45 -1.19
CA ILE A 68 5.58 -8.88 -1.45
C ILE A 68 6.73 -9.05 -2.43
N ASP A 69 7.77 -9.76 -2.03
CA ASP A 69 8.86 -10.18 -2.89
C ASP A 69 8.69 -11.66 -3.26
N PRO A 70 8.23 -12.00 -4.47
CA PRO A 70 8.04 -13.37 -4.88
C PRO A 70 9.37 -14.10 -5.16
N GLU A 71 10.46 -13.39 -5.49
CA GLU A 71 11.76 -14.00 -5.76
C GLU A 71 12.40 -14.52 -4.47
N THR A 72 12.33 -13.71 -3.41
CA THR A 72 12.89 -14.07 -2.09
C THR A 72 11.86 -14.69 -1.14
N ARG A 73 10.59 -14.78 -1.57
CA ARG A 73 9.44 -15.27 -0.78
C ARG A 73 9.26 -14.48 0.52
N ARG A 74 9.39 -13.16 0.44
CA ARG A 74 9.24 -12.27 1.60
C ARG A 74 7.96 -11.45 1.55
N ALA A 75 7.41 -11.20 2.73
CA ALA A 75 6.28 -10.33 2.94
C ALA A 75 6.61 -9.34 4.06
N GLU A 76 6.63 -8.05 3.76
CA GLU A 76 6.93 -6.99 4.73
C GLU A 76 5.74 -6.06 4.82
N ASP A 77 5.07 -6.08 5.98
CA ASP A 77 3.92 -5.23 6.25
C ASP A 77 4.33 -3.98 7.02
N PHE A 78 3.93 -2.82 6.53
CA PHE A 78 4.09 -1.54 7.21
C PHE A 78 2.73 -1.04 7.70
N LEU A 79 2.47 -1.23 8.99
CA LEU A 79 1.23 -0.81 9.65
C LEU A 79 1.43 0.50 10.41
N ILE A 80 0.50 1.44 10.28
CA ILE A 80 0.51 2.65 11.11
C ILE A 80 0.02 2.35 12.52
N ASN A 81 0.81 2.70 13.52
CA ASN A 81 0.46 2.54 14.94
C ASN A 81 -0.33 3.73 15.48
N ALA A 82 -0.75 3.66 16.75
CA ALA A 82 -1.51 4.71 17.42
C ALA A 82 -0.78 6.07 17.51
N ASP A 83 0.56 6.05 17.47
CA ASP A 83 1.41 7.23 17.49
C ASP A 83 1.65 7.83 16.10
N GLY A 84 1.09 7.22 15.04
CA GLY A 84 1.22 7.66 13.67
C GLY A 84 2.50 7.20 12.96
N PHE A 85 3.23 6.25 13.54
CA PHE A 85 4.44 5.68 12.93
C PHE A 85 4.11 4.43 12.12
N PHE A 86 4.73 4.29 10.95
CA PHE A 86 4.74 3.02 10.22
C PHE A 86 5.74 2.07 10.88
N VAL A 87 5.24 0.93 11.35
CA VAL A 87 6.02 -0.14 11.98
C VAL A 87 6.10 -1.31 11.01
N LEU A 88 7.31 -1.84 10.81
CA LEU A 88 7.56 -3.00 9.95
C LEU A 88 7.30 -4.29 10.71
N PHE A 89 6.52 -5.17 10.11
CA PHE A 89 6.33 -6.56 10.51
C PHE A 89 6.83 -7.48 9.38
N ASP A 90 7.77 -8.37 9.69
CA ASP A 90 8.18 -9.42 8.74
C ASP A 90 7.17 -10.57 8.83
N MET A 91 6.40 -10.75 7.77
CA MET A 91 5.32 -11.72 7.66
C MET A 91 5.70 -12.90 6.76
N SER A 92 6.97 -13.03 6.39
CA SER A 92 7.45 -14.02 5.41
C SER A 92 7.18 -15.48 5.81
N GLU A 93 7.10 -15.76 7.12
CA GLU A 93 6.82 -17.09 7.67
C GLU A 93 5.33 -17.36 7.90
N SER A 94 4.45 -16.40 7.59
CA SER A 94 3.00 -16.55 7.79
C SER A 94 2.37 -17.32 6.63
N GLU A 95 1.64 -18.40 6.93
CA GLU A 95 0.87 -19.13 5.92
C GLU A 95 -0.33 -18.32 5.39
N THR A 96 -0.87 -17.41 6.20
CA THR A 96 -2.00 -16.54 5.84
C THR A 96 -1.77 -15.14 6.39
N LEU A 97 -2.10 -14.14 5.58
CA LEU A 97 -2.03 -12.72 5.93
C LEU A 97 -3.44 -12.18 6.09
N GLU A 98 -3.72 -11.55 7.22
CA GLU A 98 -4.97 -10.85 7.50
C GLU A 98 -4.68 -9.36 7.60
N LEU A 99 -5.11 -8.62 6.58
CA LEU A 99 -4.79 -7.22 6.33
C LEU A 99 -6.08 -6.38 6.33
N ALA A 100 -5.94 -5.06 6.34
CA ALA A 100 -7.01 -4.08 6.34
C ALA A 100 -8.06 -4.34 7.44
N ARG A 101 -7.59 -4.70 8.64
CA ARG A 101 -8.46 -5.01 9.78
C ARG A 101 -9.09 -3.71 10.30
N ASN A 102 -10.42 -3.67 10.34
CA ASN A 102 -11.21 -2.58 10.95
C ASN A 102 -11.33 -2.77 12.46
#